data_AF-A0A2V8IKZ8-F1
#
_entry.id   AF-A0A2V8IKZ8-F1
#
_cell.length_a   1.000
_cell.length_b   1.000
_cell.length_c   1.000
_cell.angle_alpha   90.00
_cell.angle_beta   90.00
_cell.angle_gamma   90.00
#
_symmetry.space_group_name_H-M   'P 1'
#
loop_
_entity.id
_entity.type
_entity.pdbx_description
1 polymer ?
#
loop_
_entity_poly.entity_id
_entity_poly.type
_entity_poly.pdbx_seq_one_letter_code
_entity_poly.pdbx_strand_id
1 'polypeptide(L)'
;MPPWKPEPGYGKFANERRFTDDQIALIRAWAENGAPEGDPGDKPPLPAFTDGWQAGKPDQILAMPSSFAVASSGHDLFRCFLLPLNLDRDVYVSGTEFRPGNRRIVHHALVYVDTTGAARARAGRDGGYPCFGGPGVPGVNLIGGWVPGT
;
A
#
# COMPACT_ATOMS: atom_id res chain seq x y z
N MET A 1 17.36 -0.16 -16.01
CA MET A 1 18.33 0.58 -15.18
C MET A 1 17.69 0.77 -13.81
N PRO A 2 18.23 0.17 -12.73
CA PRO A 2 17.74 0.48 -11.39
C PRO A 2 18.03 1.95 -11.08
N PRO A 3 17.24 2.63 -10.24
CA PRO A 3 17.51 4.03 -9.89
C PRO A 3 18.83 4.11 -9.11
N TRP A 4 19.87 4.62 -9.77
CA TRP A 4 21.12 4.97 -9.10
C TRP A 4 20.83 6.16 -8.20
N LYS A 5 21.12 6.05 -6.90
CA LYS A 5 21.08 7.22 -6.01
C LYS A 5 22.22 8.17 -6.42
N PRO A 6 22.01 9.49 -6.43
CA PRO A 6 23.08 10.43 -6.73
C PRO A 6 24.28 10.23 -5.80
N GLU A 7 25.48 10.08 -6.35
CA GLU A 7 26.74 10.00 -5.60
C GLU A 7 27.41 11.39 -5.58
N PRO A 8 28.04 11.82 -4.46
CA PRO A 8 28.95 12.97 -4.46
C PRO A 8 29.97 13.00 -5.59
N GLY A 9 30.46 14.20 -5.90
CA GLY A 9 31.67 14.39 -6.70
C GLY A 9 31.45 14.76 -8.16
N TYR A 10 30.19 14.78 -8.62
CA TYR A 10 29.83 15.09 -10.01
C TYR A 10 29.03 16.40 -10.17
N GLY A 11 29.05 17.26 -9.15
CA GLY A 11 28.34 18.54 -9.10
C GLY A 11 27.47 18.68 -7.84
N LYS A 12 26.79 19.83 -7.71
CA LYS A 12 25.74 20.04 -6.69
C LYS A 12 24.39 20.00 -7.40
N PHE A 13 23.49 19.14 -6.92
CA PHE A 13 22.15 19.06 -7.48
C PHE A 13 21.17 19.86 -6.62
N ALA A 14 20.25 20.60 -7.26
CA ALA A 14 19.17 21.23 -6.54
C ALA A 14 18.29 20.16 -5.86
N ASN A 15 17.96 20.38 -4.59
CA ASN A 15 17.16 19.45 -3.77
C ASN A 15 17.76 18.04 -3.61
N GLU A 16 19.10 17.92 -3.59
CA GLU A 16 19.75 16.65 -3.28
C GLU A 16 19.36 16.17 -1.87
N ARG A 17 18.74 14.98 -1.79
CA ARG A 17 18.31 14.35 -0.52
C ARG A 17 19.44 13.52 0.07
N ARG A 18 20.55 14.18 0.39
CA ARG A 18 21.73 13.57 1.00
C ARG A 18 22.00 14.16 2.38
N PHE A 19 22.45 13.31 3.31
CA PHE A 19 23.03 13.75 4.57
C PHE A 19 24.49 14.15 4.39
N THR A 20 24.91 15.23 5.07
CA THR A 20 26.33 15.58 5.22
C THR A 20 27.06 14.53 6.03
N ASP A 21 28.39 14.51 5.95
CA ASP A 21 29.20 13.55 6.71
C ASP A 21 28.98 13.72 8.22
N ASP A 22 28.80 14.96 8.69
CA ASP A 22 28.47 15.27 10.09
C ASP A 22 27.08 14.72 10.50
N GLN A 23 26.08 14.83 9.63
CA GLN A 23 24.74 14.27 9.89
C GLN A 23 24.78 12.75 9.92
N ILE A 24 25.56 12.12 9.04
CA ILE A 24 25.79 10.67 9.05
C ILE A 24 26.48 10.26 10.35
N ALA A 25 27.52 10.98 10.78
CA ALA A 25 28.23 10.72 12.03
C ALA A 25 27.31 10.86 13.25
N LEU A 26 26.43 11.88 13.26
CA LEU A 26 25.45 12.08 14.32
C LEU A 26 24.47 10.92 14.45
N ILE A 27 23.84 10.49 13.33
CA ILE A 27 22.88 9.38 13.33
C ILE A 27 23.59 8.07 13.73
N ARG A 28 24.83 7.86 13.26
CA ARG A 28 25.64 6.71 13.64
C ARG A 28 25.91 6.68 15.15
N ALA A 29 26.37 7.78 15.73
CA ALA A 29 26.63 7.87 17.15
C ALA A 29 25.36 7.63 17.99
N TRP A 30 24.21 8.14 17.55
CA TRP A 30 22.92 7.86 18.18
C TRP A 30 22.59 6.36 18.16
N ALA A 31 22.74 5.69 17.01
CA ALA A 31 22.48 4.26 16.88
C ALA A 31 23.45 3.39 17.71
N GLU A 32 24.74 3.72 17.71
CA GLU A 32 25.78 3.02 18.48
C GLU A 32 25.58 3.15 19.99
N ASN A 33 24.98 4.24 20.46
CA ASN A 33 24.59 4.44 21.85
C ASN A 33 23.24 3.81 22.22
N GLY A 34 22.72 2.90 21.39
CA GLY A 34 21.48 2.16 21.68
C GLY A 34 20.20 2.90 21.29
N ALA A 35 20.29 3.90 20.40
CA ALA A 35 19.15 4.65 19.89
C ALA A 35 18.28 5.28 21.00
N PRO A 36 18.87 6.07 21.94
CA PRO A 36 18.11 6.66 23.03
C PRO A 36 16.96 7.54 22.52
N GLU A 37 15.79 7.42 23.15
CA GLU A 37 14.63 8.28 22.85
C GLU A 37 15.00 9.75 23.16
N GLY A 38 14.46 10.67 22.37
CA GLY A 38 14.59 12.11 22.62
C GLY A 38 13.74 12.57 23.79
N ASP A 39 13.56 13.89 23.94
CA ASP A 39 12.66 14.44 24.96
C ASP A 39 11.22 13.95 24.72
N PRO A 40 10.58 13.26 25.69
CA PRO A 40 9.17 12.88 25.57
C PRO A 40 8.23 14.06 25.31
N GLY A 41 8.61 15.29 25.70
CA GLY A 41 7.86 16.53 25.44
C GLY A 41 7.85 16.95 23.96
N ASP A 42 8.84 16.53 23.18
CA ASP A 42 8.90 16.78 21.73
C ASP A 42 8.08 15.76 20.93
N LYS A 43 7.57 14.71 21.59
CA LYS A 43 6.82 13.64 20.94
C LYS A 43 5.47 14.17 20.46
N PRO A 44 5.16 14.11 19.15
CA PRO A 44 3.84 14.48 18.68
C PRO A 44 2.79 13.53 19.28
N PRO A 45 1.55 14.00 19.50
CA PRO A 45 0.47 13.13 19.93
C PRO A 45 0.27 12.03 18.89
N LEU A 46 -0.09 10.83 19.36
CA LEU A 46 -0.43 9.73 18.46
C LEU A 46 -1.61 10.14 17.56
N PRO A 47 -1.58 9.80 16.26
CA PRO A 47 -2.72 10.02 15.40
C PRO A 47 -3.94 9.28 15.95
N ALA A 48 -5.09 9.96 15.93
CA ALA A 48 -6.36 9.32 16.21
C ALA A 48 -6.81 8.55 14.97
N PHE A 49 -6.99 7.24 15.10
CA PHE A 49 -7.51 6.41 14.02
C PHE A 49 -9.02 6.27 14.15
N THR A 50 -9.73 6.41 13.04
CA THR A 50 -11.18 6.19 13.00
C THR A 50 -11.50 4.71 13.16
N ASP A 51 -12.38 4.41 14.11
CA ASP A 51 -13.03 3.11 14.17
C ASP A 51 -14.07 3.00 13.03
N GLY A 52 -14.01 1.91 12.28
CA GLY A 52 -14.91 1.70 11.13
C GLY A 52 -14.37 2.28 9.83
N TRP A 53 -15.14 3.19 9.22
CA TRP A 53 -14.89 3.78 7.91
C TRP A 53 -14.47 5.25 8.05
N GLN A 54 -13.32 5.62 7.48
CA GLN A 54 -12.78 6.97 7.56
C GLN A 54 -13.63 8.00 6.83
N ALA A 55 -14.16 7.65 5.66
CA ALA A 55 -14.97 8.54 4.84
C ALA A 55 -16.48 8.50 5.17
N GLY A 56 -16.86 7.89 6.31
CA GLY A 56 -18.25 7.62 6.65
C GLY A 56 -18.76 6.28 6.09
N LYS A 57 -20.03 5.95 6.36
CA LYS A 57 -20.61 4.65 5.97
C LYS A 57 -20.64 4.53 4.43
N PRO A 58 -20.05 3.48 3.83
CA PRO A 58 -20.10 3.27 2.39
C PRO A 58 -21.48 2.79 1.94
N ASP A 59 -21.84 3.15 0.72
CA ASP A 59 -23.07 2.67 0.05
C ASP A 59 -22.99 1.17 -0.28
N GLN A 60 -21.78 0.67 -0.54
CA GLN A 60 -21.53 -0.72 -0.88
C GLN A 60 -20.23 -1.23 -0.23
N ILE A 61 -20.30 -2.41 0.36
CA ILE A 61 -19.13 -3.11 0.92
C ILE A 61 -18.90 -4.36 0.09
N LEU A 62 -17.71 -4.46 -0.51
CA LEU A 62 -17.26 -5.64 -1.22
C LEU A 62 -16.30 -6.42 -0.34
N ALA A 63 -16.61 -7.69 -0.08
CA ALA A 63 -15.78 -8.57 0.72
C ALA A 63 -15.28 -9.74 -0.13
N MET A 64 -14.06 -10.21 0.16
CA MET A 64 -13.60 -11.47 -0.43
C MET A 64 -14.53 -12.61 0.04
N PRO A 65 -14.98 -13.48 -0.87
CA PRO A 65 -15.92 -14.55 -0.53
C PRO A 65 -15.29 -15.61 0.38
N SER A 66 -13.96 -15.72 0.37
CA SER A 66 -13.19 -16.61 1.23
C SER A 66 -11.88 -15.95 1.66
N SER A 67 -11.34 -16.39 2.79
CA SER A 67 -10.03 -15.96 3.26
C SER A 67 -8.93 -16.55 2.38
N PHE A 68 -7.92 -15.73 2.06
CA PHE A 68 -6.68 -16.21 1.46
C PHE A 68 -5.65 -16.50 2.56
N ALA A 69 -5.20 -17.75 2.64
CA ALA A 69 -4.17 -18.15 3.61
C ALA A 69 -2.79 -17.72 3.12
N VAL A 70 -2.04 -17.05 4.00
CA VAL A 70 -0.65 -16.65 3.77
C VAL A 70 0.22 -17.47 4.71
N ALA A 71 1.28 -18.08 4.17
CA ALA A 71 2.25 -18.80 4.98
C ALA A 71 2.96 -17.84 5.95
N SER A 72 3.36 -18.33 7.13
CA SER A 72 4.04 -17.53 8.15
C SER A 72 5.45 -17.10 7.74
N SER A 73 6.01 -17.69 6.69
CA SER A 73 7.30 -17.36 6.12
C SER A 73 7.26 -17.49 4.60
N GLY A 74 8.22 -16.85 3.93
CA GLY A 74 8.34 -16.84 2.47
C GLY A 74 8.44 -15.43 1.91
N HIS A 75 8.35 -15.34 0.59
CA HIS A 75 8.36 -14.06 -0.13
C HIS A 75 6.97 -13.40 -0.10
N ASP A 76 6.95 -12.11 -0.39
CA ASP A 76 5.71 -11.36 -0.58
C ASP A 76 4.84 -11.97 -1.68
N LEU A 77 3.55 -12.08 -1.38
CA LEU A 77 2.54 -12.58 -2.32
C LEU A 77 1.77 -11.40 -2.92
N PHE A 78 1.89 -11.22 -4.23
CA PHE A 78 1.12 -10.24 -4.98
C PHE A 78 -0.06 -10.94 -5.66
N ARG A 79 -1.27 -10.66 -5.18
CA ARG A 79 -2.49 -11.37 -5.56
C ARG A 79 -3.60 -10.39 -5.89
N CYS A 80 -4.28 -10.64 -7.00
CA CYS A 80 -5.46 -9.90 -7.43
C CYS A 80 -6.68 -10.76 -7.16
N PHE A 81 -7.66 -10.21 -6.46
CA PHE A 81 -8.93 -10.86 -6.17
C PHE A 81 -10.03 -10.11 -6.90
N LEU A 82 -10.95 -10.84 -7.50
CA LEU A 82 -12.07 -10.24 -8.22
C LEU A 82 -13.25 -10.10 -7.29
N LEU A 83 -13.75 -8.87 -7.17
CA LEU A 83 -14.93 -8.54 -6.39
C LEU A 83 -16.02 -8.05 -7.35
N PRO A 84 -17.08 -8.84 -7.59
CA PRO A 84 -18.13 -8.43 -8.50
C PRO A 84 -18.94 -7.27 -7.90
N LEU A 85 -19.09 -6.17 -8.64
CA LEU A 85 -19.87 -5.01 -8.21
C LEU A 85 -21.38 -5.27 -8.22
N ASN A 86 -21.87 -6.15 -9.10
CA ASN A 86 -23.28 -6.51 -9.25
C ASN A 86 -24.24 -5.31 -9.27
N LEU A 87 -23.85 -4.26 -10.00
CA LEU A 87 -24.66 -3.05 -10.17
C LEU A 87 -25.74 -3.28 -11.23
N ASP A 88 -26.93 -2.71 -10.99
CA ASP A 88 -28.07 -2.75 -11.92
C ASP A 88 -28.11 -1.56 -12.89
N ARG A 89 -27.23 -0.58 -12.68
CA ARG A 89 -27.10 0.65 -13.46
C ARG A 89 -25.68 1.21 -13.37
N ASP A 90 -25.37 2.14 -14.25
CA ASP A 90 -24.12 2.90 -14.17
C ASP A 90 -24.11 3.80 -12.93
N VAL A 91 -22.95 3.86 -12.26
CA VAL A 91 -22.73 4.68 -11.08
C VAL A 91 -21.41 5.42 -11.17
N TYR A 92 -21.32 6.54 -10.45
CA TYR A 92 -20.06 7.24 -10.26
C TYR A 92 -19.43 6.80 -8.94
N VAL A 93 -18.12 6.53 -8.98
CA VAL A 93 -17.33 6.27 -7.78
C VAL A 93 -16.79 7.61 -7.28
N SER A 94 -17.26 8.05 -6.11
CA SER A 94 -16.77 9.27 -5.44
C SER A 94 -15.63 8.98 -4.46
N GLY A 95 -15.50 7.73 -4.00
CA GLY A 95 -14.45 7.32 -3.07
C GLY A 95 -14.33 5.82 -2.93
N THR A 96 -13.17 5.38 -2.46
CA THR A 96 -12.90 3.98 -2.10
C THR A 96 -12.15 3.94 -0.79
N GLU A 97 -12.49 2.96 0.05
CA GLU A 97 -11.72 2.65 1.24
C GLU A 97 -11.44 1.14 1.28
N PHE A 98 -10.18 0.79 1.49
CA PHE A 98 -9.77 -0.59 1.66
C PHE A 98 -9.53 -0.89 3.14
N ARG A 99 -10.18 -1.93 3.65
CA ARG A 99 -10.01 -2.39 5.03
C ARG A 99 -9.43 -3.81 5.03
N PRO A 100 -8.16 -4.01 5.40
CA PRO A 100 -7.59 -5.34 5.47
C PRO A 100 -8.26 -6.15 6.58
N GLY A 101 -8.57 -7.43 6.31
CA GLY A 101 -9.04 -8.36 7.34
C GLY A 101 -7.99 -8.64 8.42
N ASN A 102 -6.70 -8.52 8.08
CA ASN A 102 -5.59 -8.64 9.04
C ASN A 102 -4.53 -7.56 8.76
N ARG A 103 -4.59 -6.45 9.52
CA ARG A 103 -3.66 -5.31 9.42
C ARG A 103 -2.20 -5.67 9.71
N ARG A 104 -1.90 -6.82 10.31
CA ARG A 104 -0.53 -7.24 10.67
C ARG A 104 0.25 -7.82 9.48
N ILE A 105 -0.43 -8.26 8.42
CA ILE A 105 0.21 -9.00 7.31
C ILE A 105 -0.03 -8.35 5.94
N VAL A 106 -1.06 -7.52 5.78
CA VAL A 106 -1.30 -6.85 4.50
C VAL A 106 -0.37 -5.64 4.39
N HIS A 107 0.57 -5.71 3.46
CA HIS A 107 1.57 -4.66 3.25
C HIS A 107 1.06 -3.47 2.43
N HIS A 108 0.22 -3.70 1.42
CA HIS A 108 -0.55 -2.67 0.72
C HIS A 108 -1.70 -3.31 -0.07
N ALA A 109 -2.62 -2.49 -0.55
CA ALA A 109 -3.63 -2.89 -1.52
C ALA A 109 -3.79 -1.82 -2.59
N LEU A 110 -4.07 -2.25 -3.81
CA LEU A 110 -4.42 -1.38 -4.93
C LEU A 110 -5.78 -1.82 -5.47
N VAL A 111 -6.70 -0.86 -5.62
CA VAL A 111 -8.07 -1.10 -6.04
C VAL A 111 -8.22 -0.68 -7.49
N TYR A 112 -8.53 -1.64 -8.34
CA TYR A 112 -8.75 -1.42 -9.77
C TYR A 112 -10.20 -1.66 -10.15
N VAL A 113 -10.71 -0.90 -11.12
CA VAL A 113 -11.97 -1.19 -11.80
C VAL A 113 -11.66 -1.83 -13.15
N ASP A 114 -12.30 -2.96 -13.40
CA ASP A 114 -12.29 -3.67 -14.67
C ASP A 114 -13.70 -3.64 -15.28
N THR A 115 -13.92 -2.76 -16.25
CA THR A 115 -15.19 -2.70 -17.00
C THR A 115 -15.22 -3.65 -18.19
N THR A 116 -14.08 -4.24 -18.58
CA THR A 116 -13.97 -5.12 -19.74
C THR A 116 -14.15 -6.60 -19.37
N GLY A 117 -14.03 -6.93 -18.08
CA GLY A 117 -14.05 -8.30 -17.57
C GLY A 117 -12.78 -9.10 -17.89
N ALA A 118 -11.71 -8.45 -18.34
CA ALA A 118 -10.48 -9.13 -18.77
C ALA A 118 -9.78 -9.85 -17.60
N ALA A 119 -9.85 -9.31 -16.38
CA ALA A 119 -9.31 -9.97 -15.19
C ALA A 119 -10.04 -11.29 -14.89
N ARG A 120 -11.32 -11.43 -15.28
CA ARG A 120 -12.11 -12.64 -15.03
C ARG A 120 -11.54 -13.84 -15.78
N ALA A 121 -10.99 -13.63 -16.97
CA ALA A 121 -10.34 -14.69 -17.74
C ALA A 121 -9.05 -15.21 -17.09
N ARG A 122 -8.45 -14.46 -16.16
CA ARG A 122 -7.25 -14.87 -15.40
C ARG A 122 -7.56 -15.51 -14.07
N ALA A 123 -8.74 -15.27 -13.52
CA ALA A 123 -9.11 -15.72 -12.19
C ALA A 123 -9.15 -17.25 -12.11
N GLY A 124 -8.48 -17.80 -11.11
CA GLY A 124 -8.59 -19.22 -10.75
C GLY A 124 -9.89 -19.53 -10.00
N ARG A 125 -10.02 -20.78 -9.56
CA ARG A 125 -11.17 -21.26 -8.79
C ARG A 125 -11.36 -20.55 -7.45
N ASP A 126 -10.30 -19.96 -6.92
CA ASP A 126 -10.28 -19.17 -5.69
C ASP A 126 -10.69 -17.70 -5.91
N GLY A 127 -11.09 -17.33 -7.13
CA GLY A 127 -11.52 -15.97 -7.45
C GLY A 127 -10.38 -14.97 -7.59
N GLY A 128 -9.13 -15.44 -7.72
CA GLY A 128 -7.98 -14.56 -7.87
C GLY A 128 -6.85 -15.15 -8.71
N TYR A 129 -5.77 -14.37 -8.86
CA TYR A 129 -4.57 -14.77 -9.60
C TYR A 129 -3.33 -14.00 -9.14
N PRO A 130 -2.11 -14.52 -9.33
CA PRO A 130 -0.87 -13.77 -9.06
C PRO A 130 -0.76 -12.53 -9.95
N CYS A 131 -0.42 -11.37 -9.39
CA CYS A 131 -0.41 -10.10 -10.13
C CYS A 131 0.71 -9.14 -9.67
N PHE A 132 1.96 -9.61 -9.73
CA PHE A 132 3.12 -8.76 -9.47
C PHE A 132 3.19 -7.59 -10.47
N GLY A 133 3.31 -6.36 -9.96
CA GLY A 133 3.36 -5.15 -10.79
C GLY A 133 2.01 -4.65 -11.32
N GLY A 134 0.90 -5.27 -10.92
CA GLY A 134 -0.47 -4.85 -11.28
C GLY A 134 -1.29 -5.95 -11.97
N PRO A 135 -2.54 -5.67 -12.38
CA PRO A 135 -3.47 -6.68 -12.89
C PRO A 135 -3.01 -7.37 -14.20
N GLY A 136 -2.15 -6.70 -14.98
CA GLY A 136 -1.59 -7.26 -16.20
C GLY A 136 -2.62 -7.56 -17.30
N VAL A 137 -3.76 -6.87 -17.26
CA VAL A 137 -4.82 -6.90 -18.27
C VAL A 137 -5.10 -5.48 -18.76
N PRO A 138 -5.51 -5.29 -20.03
CA PRO A 138 -5.84 -3.97 -20.56
C PRO A 138 -7.15 -3.44 -19.97
N GLY A 139 -7.37 -2.12 -20.06
CA GLY A 139 -8.67 -1.52 -19.76
C GLY A 139 -9.02 -1.42 -18.26
N VAL A 140 -8.07 -1.70 -17.37
CA VAL A 140 -8.25 -1.54 -15.92
C VAL A 140 -7.73 -0.19 -15.45
N ASN A 141 -8.46 0.44 -14.53
CA ASN A 141 -8.11 1.74 -13.98
C ASN A 141 -7.88 1.64 -12.49
N LEU A 142 -6.75 2.17 -12.01
CA LEU A 142 -6.47 2.31 -10.57
C LEU A 142 -7.35 3.43 -10.02
N ILE A 143 -8.18 3.12 -9.02
CA ILE A 143 -9.09 4.10 -8.40
C ILE A 143 -8.79 4.35 -6.91
N GLY A 144 -7.90 3.56 -6.31
CA GLY A 144 -7.53 3.72 -4.92
C GLY A 144 -6.35 2.85 -4.51
N GLY A 145 -5.69 3.25 -3.42
CA GLY A 145 -4.60 2.51 -2.81
C GLY A 145 -4.67 2.61 -1.30
N TRP A 146 -4.10 1.62 -0.63
CA TRP A 146 -4.00 1.59 0.82
C TRP A 146 -2.63 1.06 1.23
N VAL A 147 -2.05 1.69 2.25
CA VAL A 147 -0.82 1.24 2.91
C VAL A 147 -1.01 1.34 4.44
N PRO A 148 -0.33 0.51 5.24
CA PRO A 148 -0.34 0.62 6.69
C PRO A 148 -0.02 2.04 7.17
N GLY A 149 -0.80 2.53 8.13
CA GLY A 149 -0.64 3.88 8.69
C GLY A 149 -1.43 4.97 7.96
N THR A 150 -2.13 4.64 6.88
CA THR A 150 -3.22 5.46 6.32
C THR A 150 -4.55 5.17 7.00
#